data_AF-A0A6G2DPC8-F1
#
_entry.id   AF-A0A6G2DPC8-F1
#
_cell.length_a   1.000
_cell.length_b   1.000
_cell.length_c   1.000
_cell.angle_alpha   90.00
_cell.angle_beta   90.00
_cell.angle_gamma   90.00
#
_symmetry.space_group_name_H-M   'P 1'
#
loop_
_entity.id
_entity.type
_entity.pdbx_description
1 polymer ?
#
loop_
_entity_poly.entity_id
_entity_poly.type
_entity_poly.pdbx_seq_one_letter_code
_entity_poly.pdbx_strand_id
1 'polypeptide(L)'
;NKEHVGDVLMVIVKNSGDAKLDVERKGKVARVFLKDNGETVAWNIFEVSSLFETAERGQVFLTDEQVARLNQELQAEGFTEEIVNDKEP
;
A
#
# COMPACT_ATOMS: atom_id res chain seq x y z
N ASN A 1 26.21 7.02 2.81
CA ASN A 1 25.01 7.76 3.27
C ASN A 1 23.88 7.61 2.24
N LYS A 2 23.57 6.37 1.84
CA LYS A 2 22.67 6.12 0.72
C LYS A 2 21.26 5.94 1.26
N GLU A 3 20.53 7.04 1.20
CA GLU A 3 19.21 7.02 0.56
C GLU A 3 18.19 6.09 1.22
N HIS A 4 17.92 6.27 2.51
CA HIS A 4 16.65 5.87 3.15
C HIS A 4 15.42 6.64 2.62
N VAL A 5 15.54 7.28 1.45
CA VAL A 5 14.52 8.11 0.83
C VAL A 5 14.26 7.51 -0.55
N GLY A 6 13.29 6.59 -0.64
CA GLY A 6 12.86 6.08 -1.95
C GLY A 6 12.10 4.75 -1.95
N ASP A 7 12.14 3.99 -0.86
CA ASP A 7 11.52 2.67 -0.83
C ASP A 7 10.07 2.71 -0.33
N VAL A 8 9.19 3.19 -1.20
CA VAL A 8 7.75 3.28 -0.92
C VAL A 8 6.99 2.67 -2.08
N LEU A 9 6.19 1.66 -1.78
CA LEU A 9 5.20 1.12 -2.70
C LEU A 9 3.87 1.83 -2.46
N MET A 10 3.37 2.51 -3.50
CA MET A 10 2.01 3.04 -3.51
C MET A 10 1.10 2.03 -4.21
N VAL A 11 0.13 1.49 -3.48
CA VAL A 11 -0.90 0.59 -4.01
C VAL A 11 -2.20 1.37 -4.11
N ILE A 12 -2.68 1.63 -5.32
CA ILE A 12 -3.94 2.34 -5.55
C ILE A 12 -5.05 1.28 -5.64
N VAL A 13 -5.99 1.31 -4.70
CA VAL A 13 -7.14 0.40 -4.64
C VAL A 13 -8.33 0.98 -5.41
N LYS A 14 -8.49 2.31 -5.36
CA LYS A 14 -9.61 2.99 -5.99
C LYS A 14 -9.25 4.41 -6.40
N ASN A 15 -9.77 4.86 -7.53
CA ASN A 15 -9.64 6.26 -7.93
C ASN A 15 -10.57 7.12 -7.06
N SER A 16 -9.98 8.05 -6.32
CA SER A 16 -10.69 8.97 -5.42
C SER A 16 -11.07 10.30 -6.08
N GLY A 17 -10.64 10.57 -7.32
CA GLY A 17 -10.85 11.85 -7.99
C GLY A 17 -10.50 13.04 -7.09
N ASP A 18 -11.42 13.99 -6.96
CA ASP A 18 -11.30 15.19 -6.11
C ASP A 18 -11.84 14.99 -4.67
N ALA A 19 -12.12 13.75 -4.25
CA ALA A 19 -12.64 13.50 -2.91
C ALA A 19 -11.60 13.82 -1.83
N LYS A 20 -12.07 14.23 -0.66
CA LYS A 20 -11.18 14.53 0.48
C LYS A 20 -10.59 13.25 1.03
N LEU A 21 -9.26 13.15 1.00
CA LEU A 21 -8.52 12.02 1.54
C LEU A 21 -7.95 12.33 2.92
N ASP A 22 -7.93 11.32 3.76
CA ASP A 22 -7.22 11.30 5.03
C ASP A 22 -6.24 10.13 5.04
N VAL A 23 -5.20 10.23 5.88
CA VAL A 23 -4.10 9.26 5.90
C VAL A 23 -3.86 8.79 7.33
N GLU A 24 -3.98 7.48 7.56
CA GLU A 24 -3.62 6.83 8.81
C GLU A 24 -2.32 6.06 8.62
N ARG A 25 -1.27 6.43 9.35
CA ARG A 25 0.01 5.73 9.33
C ARG A 25 0.26 4.98 10.64
N LYS A 26 0.58 3.69 10.52
CA LYS A 26 1.06 2.83 11.61
C LYS A 26 2.34 2.12 11.16
N GLY A 27 3.44 2.40 11.87
CA GLY A 27 4.77 1.90 11.54
C GLY A 27 5.17 2.13 10.08
N LYS A 28 5.30 1.03 9.35
CA LYS A 28 5.73 1.00 7.94
C LYS A 28 4.59 1.09 6.93
N VAL A 29 3.34 1.19 7.37
CA VAL A 29 2.17 1.20 6.49
C VAL A 29 1.35 2.46 6.72
N ALA A 30 0.95 3.12 5.63
CA ALA A 30 0.03 4.23 5.64
C ALA A 30 -1.18 3.95 4.75
N ARG A 31 -2.37 3.93 5.36
CA ARG A 31 -3.66 3.81 4.69
C ARG A 31 -4.14 5.19 4.26
N VAL A 32 -4.43 5.34 2.97
CA VAL A 32 -5.10 6.52 2.42
C VAL A 32 -6.57 6.15 2.20
N PHE A 33 -7.47 6.91 2.80
CA PHE A 33 -8.91 6.63 2.75
C PHE A 33 -9.72 7.91 2.57
N LEU A 34 -10.94 7.76 2.04
CA LEU A 34 -11.90 8.85 1.90
C LEU A 34 -12.32 9.34 3.29
N LYS A 35 -12.18 10.64 3.54
CA LYS A 35 -12.57 11.26 4.81
C LYS A 35 -14.08 11.17 5.07
N ASP A 36 -14.88 11.14 4.00
CA ASP A 36 -16.35 11.12 4.08
C ASP A 36 -16.92 9.79 4.58
N ASN A 37 -16.43 8.65 4.07
CA ASN A 37 -17.00 7.33 4.35
C ASN A 37 -16.00 6.32 4.93
N GLY A 38 -14.72 6.69 5.06
CA GLY A 38 -13.67 5.79 5.56
C GLY A 38 -13.15 4.78 4.54
N GLU A 39 -13.60 4.83 3.28
CA GLU A 39 -13.24 3.85 2.26
C GLU A 39 -11.78 3.99 1.84
N THR A 40 -11.04 2.89 1.87
CA THR A 40 -9.62 2.87 1.47
C THR A 40 -9.46 3.05 -0.03
N VAL A 41 -8.61 4.00 -0.42
CA VAL A 41 -8.36 4.34 -1.82
C VAL A 41 -6.93 4.02 -2.24
N ALA A 42 -5.98 4.06 -1.30
CA ALA A 42 -4.60 3.69 -1.55
C ALA A 42 -3.87 3.27 -0.28
N TRP A 43 -2.74 2.61 -0.44
CA TRP A 43 -1.79 2.26 0.62
C TRP A 43 -0.40 2.73 0.24
N ASN A 44 0.33 3.28 1.20
CA ASN A 44 1.75 3.59 1.09
C ASN A 44 2.51 2.68 2.04
N ILE A 45 3.29 1.76 1.49
CA ILE A 45 4.03 0.75 2.24
C ILE A 45 5.52 1.10 2.12
N PHE A 46 6.14 1.38 3.25
CA PHE A 46 7.53 1.79 3.35
C PHE A 46 8.41 0.55 3.57
N GLU A 47 9.64 0.58 3.06
CA GLU A 47 10.61 -0.52 3.19
C GLU A 47 10.12 -1.84 2.54
N VAL A 48 9.34 -1.76 1.46
CA VAL A 48 8.91 -2.90 0.65
C VAL A 48 10.07 -3.74 0.10
N SER A 49 11.23 -3.14 -0.19
CA SER A 49 12.41 -3.89 -0.64
C SER A 49 12.96 -4.84 0.44
N SER A 50 12.60 -4.62 1.71
CA SER A 50 12.88 -5.57 2.78
C SER A 50 11.92 -6.77 2.81
N LEU A 51 10.74 -6.64 2.18
CA LEU A 51 9.73 -7.69 2.07
C LEU A 51 9.97 -8.57 0.84
N PHE A 52 10.31 -7.97 -0.30
CA PHE A 52 10.66 -8.66 -1.54
C PHE A 52 11.50 -7.77 -2.45
N GLU A 53 12.33 -8.37 -3.32
CA GLU A 53 13.09 -7.62 -4.32
C GLU A 53 12.15 -6.99 -5.36
N THR A 54 11.87 -5.69 -5.22
CA THR A 54 11.24 -4.89 -6.27
C THR A 54 12.31 -4.56 -7.31
N ALA A 55 12.50 -5.45 -8.28
CA ALA A 55 13.48 -5.26 -9.36
C ALA A 55 13.13 -4.09 -10.29
N GLU A 56 11.86 -3.64 -10.29
CA GLU A 56 11.35 -2.65 -11.22
C GLU A 56 11.18 -1.27 -10.58
N ARG A 57 11.81 -0.28 -11.20
CA ARG A 57 11.56 1.14 -10.94
C ARG A 57 10.37 1.57 -11.77
N GLY A 58 9.16 1.47 -11.23
CA GLY A 58 7.93 1.82 -11.96
C GLY A 58 6.66 1.28 -11.31
N GLN A 59 5.58 1.22 -12.09
CA GLN A 59 4.36 0.52 -11.69
C GLN A 59 4.69 -0.97 -11.51
N VAL A 60 4.54 -1.47 -10.29
CA VAL A 60 4.75 -2.89 -9.96
C VAL A 60 3.40 -3.60 -9.94
N PHE A 61 3.27 -4.65 -10.72
CA PHE A 61 2.14 -5.57 -10.60
C PHE A 61 2.46 -6.61 -9.53
N LEU A 62 1.72 -6.58 -8.44
CA LEU A 62 1.93 -7.51 -7.34
C LEU A 62 1.36 -8.88 -7.70
N THR A 63 2.10 -9.93 -7.41
CA THR A 63 1.58 -11.30 -7.44
C THR A 63 0.67 -11.55 -6.23
N ASP A 64 -0.16 -12.59 -6.29
CA ASP A 64 -0.98 -13.02 -5.14
C ASP A 64 -0.12 -13.26 -3.87
N GLU A 65 1.08 -13.83 -4.04
CA GLU A 65 2.01 -14.08 -2.93
C GLU A 65 2.53 -12.77 -2.32
N GLN A 66 2.85 -11.77 -3.15
CA GLN A 66 3.26 -10.46 -2.66
C GLN A 66 2.10 -9.73 -1.96
N VAL A 67 0.88 -9.80 -2.51
CA VAL A 67 -0.30 -9.23 -1.87
C VAL A 67 -0.58 -9.90 -0.52
N ALA A 68 -0.50 -11.23 -0.44
CA ALA A 68 -0.63 -11.95 0.81
C ALA A 68 0.42 -11.49 1.84
N ARG A 69 1.68 -11.32 1.41
CA ARG A 69 2.75 -10.82 2.28
C ARG A 69 2.48 -9.41 2.79
N LEU A 70 2.01 -8.51 1.93
CA LEU A 70 1.64 -7.15 2.33
C LEU A 70 0.47 -7.17 3.33
N ASN A 71 -0.56 -7.98 3.10
CA ASN A 71 -1.69 -8.13 4.02
C ASN A 71 -1.25 -8.63 5.40
N GLN A 72 -0.26 -9.52 5.48
CA GLN A 72 0.33 -9.91 6.77
C GLN A 72 0.97 -8.72 7.49
N GLU A 73 1.70 -7.86 6.78
CA GLU A 73 2.32 -6.66 7.36
C GLU A 73 1.27 -5.64 7.80
N LEU A 74 0.22 -5.43 7.00
CA LEU A 74 -0.92 -4.57 7.35
C LEU A 74 -1.55 -5.02 8.67
N GLN A 75 -1.82 -6.32 8.81
CA GLN A 75 -2.38 -6.89 10.03
C GLN A 75 -1.41 -6.80 11.22
N ALA A 76 -0.12 -7.01 10.98
CA ALA A 76 0.92 -6.86 12.02
C ALA A 76 1.02 -5.43 12.55
N GLU A 77 0.81 -4.43 11.68
CA GLU A 77 0.77 -3.00 12.05
C GLU A 77 -0.59 -2.57 12.64
N GLY A 78 -1.57 -3.49 12.73
CA GLY A 78 -2.87 -3.24 13.35
C GLY A 78 -3.90 -2.60 12.42
N PHE A 79 -3.79 -2.85 11.11
CA PHE A 79 -4.87 -2.59 10.15
C PHE A 79 -5.78 -3.81 10.01
N THR A 80 -7.08 -3.57 9.89
CA THR A 80 -8.09 -4.62 9.64
C THR A 80 -8.43 -4.76 8.16
N GLU A 81 -7.99 -3.82 7.33
CA GLU A 81 -8.24 -3.82 5.90
C GLU A 81 -7.14 -4.58 5.17
N GLU A 82 -7.50 -5.08 3.99
CA GLU A 82 -6.63 -5.90 3.16
C GLU A 82 -6.56 -5.33 1.74
N ILE A 83 -5.41 -5.51 1.11
CA ILE A 83 -5.19 -5.27 -0.30
C ILE A 83 -5.77 -6.47 -1.06
N VAL A 84 -6.72 -6.21 -1.94
CA VAL A 84 -7.27 -7.19 -2.87
C VAL A 84 -6.62 -6.94 -4.23
N ASN A 85 -6.01 -7.97 -4.80
CA ASN A 85 -5.47 -7.87 -6.16
C ASN A 85 -6.65 -7.85 -7.13
N ASP A 86 -6.88 -6.71 -7.78
CA ASP A 86 -7.87 -6.61 -8.83
C ASP A 86 -7.34 -7.34 -10.06
N LYS A 87 -7.79 -8.59 -10.25
CA LYS A 87 -7.40 -9.44 -11.38
C LYS A 87 -8.27 -9.20 -12.61
N GLU A 88 -9.05 -8.10 -12.65
CA GLU A 88 -9.89 -7.84 -13.79
C GLU A 88 -9.01 -7.40 -14.99
N PRO A 89 -9.10 -8.10 -16.14
CA PRO A 89 -8.27 -7.85 -17.33
C PRO A 89 -8.64 -6.56 -18.09
#